data_AF-A0A1Q6DR57-F1
#
_entry.id   AF-A0A1Q6DR57-F1
#
_cell.length_a   1.000
_cell.length_b   1.000
_cell.length_c   1.000
_cell.angle_alpha   90.00
_cell.angle_beta   90.00
_cell.angle_gamma   90.00
#
_symmetry.space_group_name_H-M   'P 1'
#
loop_
_entity.id
_entity.type
_entity.pdbx_description
1 polymer ?
#
loop_
_entity_poly.entity_id
_entity_poly.type
_entity_poly.pdbx_seq_one_letter_code
_entity_poly.pdbx_strand_id
1 'polypeptide(L)'
;MNKKAISALLATGIVLFASGGSAQAELIRRGPNLVYDSERNITWYEAAYGPVDYLTALACAENLSVKYDGMIYDDWRLPAAPQTSWEEARGFVGLELTIDPVTLEGQEDFSELAYLFHRQLGNYSAAAPGENGEYGLINTFPFKNLLPVIYWVSDEGGGFT
;
A
#
# COMPACT_ATOMS: atom_id res chain seq x y z
N MET A 1 55.77 24.46 12.25
CA MET A 1 55.73 24.38 13.73
C MET A 1 54.55 23.51 14.12
N ASN A 2 54.84 22.39 14.78
CA ASN A 2 53.89 21.37 15.22
C ASN A 2 53.08 21.84 16.44
N LYS A 3 51.81 21.45 16.51
CA LYS A 3 51.21 20.94 17.75
C LYS A 3 50.45 19.65 17.42
N LYS A 4 50.90 18.54 18.00
CA LYS A 4 50.30 17.21 17.90
C LYS A 4 49.22 17.03 18.97
N ALA A 5 48.22 16.25 18.58
CA ALA A 5 47.38 15.29 19.33
C ALA A 5 46.53 15.77 20.51
N ILE A 6 45.27 15.29 20.56
CA ILE A 6 44.83 14.23 21.48
C ILE A 6 43.56 13.58 20.91
N SER A 7 43.62 12.26 20.73
CA SER A 7 42.47 11.40 20.49
C SER A 7 41.61 11.31 21.76
N ALA A 8 40.29 11.44 21.61
CA ALA A 8 39.33 10.93 22.59
C ALA A 8 38.32 10.06 21.84
N LEU A 9 38.56 8.75 21.92
CA LEU A 9 37.62 7.71 21.54
C LEU A 9 36.55 7.68 22.64
N LEU A 10 35.36 8.23 22.38
CA LEU A 10 34.18 7.98 23.18
C LEU A 10 33.13 7.34 22.28
N ALA A 11 33.18 6.02 22.21
CA ALA A 11 32.12 5.20 21.66
C ALA A 11 30.92 5.31 22.60
N THR A 12 30.04 6.28 22.36
CA THR A 12 28.69 6.24 22.92
C THR A 12 27.85 5.45 21.94
N GLY A 13 27.73 4.15 22.23
CA GLY A 13 26.82 3.27 21.51
C GLY A 13 25.41 3.83 21.59
N ILE A 14 24.81 4.07 20.42
CA ILE A 14 23.37 4.25 20.33
C ILE A 14 22.76 2.90 20.70
N VAL A 15 22.14 2.87 21.88
CA VAL A 15 21.27 1.79 22.31
C VAL A 15 20.10 1.76 21.33
N LEU A 16 20.12 0.80 20.41
CA LEU A 16 18.92 0.38 19.71
C LEU A 16 17.98 -0.21 20.76
N PHE A 17 16.91 0.52 21.06
CA PHE A 17 15.73 -0.08 21.65
C PHE A 17 15.09 -0.98 20.59
N ALA A 18 15.42 -2.27 20.63
CA ALA A 18 14.56 -3.28 20.05
C ALA A 18 13.33 -3.40 20.96
N SER A 19 12.35 -2.50 20.79
CA SER A 19 11.00 -2.79 21.24
C SER A 19 10.48 -3.90 20.35
N GLY A 20 10.50 -5.14 20.86
CA GLY A 20 9.77 -6.28 20.31
C GLY A 20 8.26 -6.10 20.47
N GLY A 21 7.72 -4.97 20.04
CA GLY A 21 6.32 -4.86 19.69
C GLY A 21 6.15 -5.52 18.34
N SER A 22 5.08 -6.29 18.16
CA SER A 22 4.56 -6.58 16.83
C SER A 22 4.63 -5.30 16.01
N ALA A 23 5.44 -5.26 14.95
CA ALA A 23 5.40 -4.18 13.98
C ALA A 23 4.01 -4.29 13.34
N GLN A 24 3.02 -3.66 13.95
CA GLN A 24 1.78 -3.38 13.28
C GLN A 24 2.20 -2.46 12.14
N ALA A 25 2.18 -2.96 10.90
CA ALA A 25 1.52 -2.29 9.79
C ALA A 25 1.30 -0.79 10.05
N GLU A 26 2.35 0.04 9.92
CA GLU A 26 2.24 1.48 10.21
C GLU A 26 2.00 2.23 8.91
N LEU A 27 0.73 2.56 8.66
CA LEU A 27 0.36 3.52 7.63
C LEU A 27 0.59 4.94 8.15
N ILE A 28 1.69 5.56 7.74
CA ILE A 28 2.14 6.87 8.21
C ILE A 28 1.71 7.95 7.23
N ARG A 29 0.87 8.88 7.68
CA ARG A 29 0.48 10.04 6.85
C ARG A 29 1.65 11.01 6.68
N ARG A 30 2.17 11.11 5.46
CA ARG A 30 3.28 11.99 5.03
C ARG A 30 2.78 13.21 4.25
N GLY A 31 1.56 13.68 4.54
CA GLY A 31 1.01 14.86 3.88
C GLY A 31 -0.49 14.74 3.57
N PRO A 32 -1.02 15.68 2.77
CA PRO A 32 -2.44 15.68 2.42
C PRO A 32 -2.89 14.43 1.67
N ASN A 33 -2.05 13.93 0.76
CA ASN A 33 -2.36 12.81 -0.14
C ASN A 33 -1.28 11.72 -0.14
N LEU A 34 -0.37 11.74 0.83
CA LEU A 34 0.73 10.77 0.90
C LEU A 34 0.58 9.92 2.15
N VAL A 35 0.60 8.60 1.95
CA VAL A 35 0.56 7.60 3.01
C VAL A 35 1.71 6.65 2.79
N TYR A 36 2.65 6.56 3.72
CA TYR A 36 3.74 5.60 3.66
C TYR A 36 3.36 4.33 4.39
N ASP A 37 3.51 3.20 3.72
CA ASP A 37 3.41 1.86 4.27
C ASP A 37 4.82 1.39 4.62
N SER A 38 5.11 1.31 5.92
CA SER A 38 6.41 0.89 6.42
C SER A 38 6.68 -0.60 6.25
N GLU A 39 5.63 -1.43 6.14
CA GLU A 39 5.76 -2.88 6.05
C GLU A 39 6.18 -3.29 4.63
N ARG A 40 5.65 -2.60 3.62
CA ARG A 40 6.00 -2.82 2.21
C ARG A 40 7.06 -1.88 1.67
N ASN A 41 7.41 -0.85 2.43
CA ASN A 41 8.26 0.25 1.97
C ASN A 41 7.72 0.91 0.69
N ILE A 42 6.41 1.18 0.66
CA ILE A 42 5.69 1.81 -0.46
C ILE A 42 5.10 3.14 0.02
N THR A 43 5.07 4.15 -0.84
CA THR A 43 4.28 5.36 -0.60
C THR A 43 3.07 5.35 -1.52
N TRP A 44 1.88 5.45 -0.93
CA TRP A 44 0.61 5.58 -1.63
C TRP A 44 0.31 7.06 -1.91
N TYR A 45 -0.12 7.35 -3.13
CA TYR A 45 -0.70 8.64 -3.49
C TYR A 45 -2.23 8.54 -3.54
N GLU A 46 -2.88 9.30 -2.68
CA GLU A 46 -4.33 9.43 -2.63
C GLU A 46 -4.79 10.45 -3.69
N ALA A 47 -5.08 9.94 -4.89
CA ALA A 47 -5.71 10.73 -5.94
C ALA A 47 -7.13 11.14 -5.53
N ALA A 48 -7.52 12.38 -5.84
CA ALA A 48 -8.88 12.89 -5.62
C ALA A 48 -9.73 12.90 -6.90
N TYR A 49 -9.31 12.16 -7.92
CA TYR A 49 -9.99 12.13 -9.21
C TYR A 49 -11.17 11.14 -9.18
N GLY A 50 -12.20 11.47 -9.95
CA GLY A 50 -13.30 10.53 -10.22
C GLY A 50 -12.81 9.30 -10.99
N PRO A 51 -13.70 8.35 -11.30
CA PRO A 51 -13.34 7.17 -12.07
C PRO A 51 -12.72 7.60 -13.41
N VAL A 52 -11.50 7.13 -13.66
CA VAL A 52 -10.79 7.26 -14.93
C VAL A 52 -10.53 5.86 -15.49
N ASP A 53 -10.43 5.76 -16.81
CA ASP A 53 -10.02 4.50 -17.44
C ASP A 53 -8.54 4.19 -17.12
N TYR A 54 -8.16 2.92 -17.31
CA TYR A 54 -6.83 2.43 -16.97
C TYR A 54 -5.70 3.20 -17.67
N LEU A 55 -5.84 3.50 -18.97
CA LEU A 55 -4.79 4.18 -19.73
C LEU A 55 -4.62 5.62 -19.25
N THR A 56 -5.73 6.29 -18.95
CA THR A 56 -5.70 7.62 -18.32
C THR A 56 -5.03 7.56 -16.94
N ALA A 57 -5.36 6.56 -16.11
CA ALA A 57 -4.75 6.40 -14.79
C ALA A 57 -3.23 6.15 -14.87
N LEU A 58 -2.80 5.30 -15.82
CA LEU A 58 -1.40 5.00 -16.08
C LEU A 58 -0.66 6.26 -16.54
N ALA A 59 -1.20 6.98 -17.51
CA ALA A 59 -0.62 8.24 -17.98
C ALA A 59 -0.54 9.30 -16.88
N CYS A 60 -1.53 9.35 -15.98
CA CYS A 60 -1.47 10.21 -14.80
C CYS A 60 -0.33 9.81 -13.86
N ALA A 61 -0.14 8.52 -13.59
CA ALA A 61 0.95 8.04 -12.73
C ALA A 61 2.32 8.36 -13.34
N GLU A 62 2.53 8.08 -14.62
CA GLU A 62 3.81 8.33 -15.32
C GLU A 62 4.23 9.81 -15.34
N ASN A 63 3.25 10.74 -15.30
CA ASN A 63 3.51 12.17 -15.29
C ASN A 63 3.38 12.81 -13.91
N LEU A 64 3.09 12.03 -12.87
CA LEU A 64 2.91 12.55 -11.51
C LEU A 64 4.29 12.87 -10.92
N SER A 65 4.43 14.05 -10.31
CA SER A 65 5.59 14.42 -9.50
C SER A 65 5.11 15.14 -8.26
N VAL A 66 5.48 14.63 -7.08
CA VAL A 66 5.06 15.16 -5.80
C VAL A 66 6.29 15.56 -5.00
N LYS A 67 6.33 16.80 -4.53
CA LYS A 67 7.37 17.27 -3.62
C LYS A 67 6.87 17.21 -2.18
N TYR A 68 7.60 16.50 -1.31
CA TYR A 68 7.31 16.45 0.11
C TYR A 68 8.62 16.41 0.91
N ASP A 69 8.68 17.21 1.98
CA ASP A 69 9.86 17.32 2.87
C ASP A 69 11.20 17.49 2.14
N GLY A 70 11.20 18.29 1.06
CA GLY A 70 12.40 18.53 0.24
C GLY A 70 12.75 17.40 -0.74
N MET A 71 12.10 16.23 -0.67
CA MET A 71 12.23 15.14 -1.62
C MET A 71 11.23 15.27 -2.78
N ILE A 72 11.59 14.73 -3.94
CA ILE A 72 10.71 14.61 -5.11
C ILE A 72 10.44 13.13 -5.32
N TYR A 73 9.15 12.79 -5.44
CA TYR A 73 8.64 11.47 -5.80
C TYR A 73 8.07 11.58 -7.21
N ASP A 74 8.72 10.97 -8.18
CA ASP A 74 8.37 11.01 -9.61
C ASP A 74 8.35 9.62 -10.27
N ASP A 75 8.41 8.57 -9.46
CA ASP A 75 8.43 7.15 -9.85
C ASP A 75 7.09 6.45 -9.57
N TRP A 76 5.99 7.15 -9.78
CA TRP A 76 4.65 6.63 -9.49
C TRP A 76 4.22 5.55 -10.50
N ARG A 77 3.54 4.53 -9.98
CA ARG A 77 2.86 3.51 -10.78
C ARG A 77 1.52 3.15 -10.15
N LEU A 78 0.68 2.49 -10.94
CA LEU A 78 -0.52 1.86 -10.40
C LEU A 78 -0.13 0.72 -9.44
N PRO A 79 -1.01 0.38 -8.47
CA PRO A 79 -0.79 -0.78 -7.61
C PRO A 79 -0.61 -2.03 -8.46
N ALA A 80 0.36 -2.86 -8.10
CA ALA A 80 0.66 -4.08 -8.83
C ALA A 80 0.03 -5.31 -8.18
N ALA A 81 -0.42 -6.26 -9.01
CA ALA A 81 -0.53 -7.66 -8.66
C ALA A 81 0.65 -8.43 -9.30
N PRO A 82 1.16 -9.52 -8.69
CA PRO A 82 1.98 -10.48 -9.39
C PRO A 82 1.27 -10.92 -10.65
N GLN A 83 2.05 -11.23 -11.68
CA GLN A 83 1.58 -11.83 -12.92
C GLN A 83 1.07 -13.25 -12.64
N THR A 84 -0.12 -13.35 -12.09
CA THR A 84 -0.90 -14.58 -12.02
C THR A 84 -1.70 -14.71 -13.31
N SER A 85 -2.10 -15.92 -13.69
CA SER A 85 -2.98 -16.12 -14.84
C SER A 85 -4.26 -15.28 -14.71
N TRP A 86 -4.89 -14.90 -15.84
CA TRP A 86 -6.15 -14.15 -15.85
C TRP A 86 -7.25 -14.83 -15.02
N GLU A 87 -7.29 -16.17 -14.98
CA GLU A 87 -8.20 -16.91 -14.10
C GLU A 87 -7.95 -16.64 -12.61
N GLU A 88 -6.69 -16.46 -12.20
CA GLU A 88 -6.33 -16.07 -10.84
C GLU A 88 -6.63 -14.59 -10.61
N ALA A 89 -6.34 -13.70 -11.59
CA ALA A 89 -6.57 -12.25 -11.51
C ALA A 89 -8.06 -11.87 -11.40
N ARG A 90 -8.98 -12.65 -12.01
CA ARG A 90 -10.43 -12.39 -11.98
C ARG A 90 -11.05 -12.38 -10.58
N GLY A 91 -10.48 -13.08 -9.62
CA GLY A 91 -10.92 -13.00 -8.22
C GLY A 91 -10.52 -11.70 -7.50
N PHE A 92 -9.81 -10.80 -8.18
CA PHE A 92 -9.25 -9.57 -7.62
C PHE A 92 -9.77 -8.29 -8.28
N VAL A 93 -10.23 -8.34 -9.54
CA VAL A 93 -10.70 -7.16 -10.28
C VAL A 93 -12.21 -7.05 -10.19
N GLY A 94 -12.67 -6.24 -9.24
CA GLY A 94 -14.09 -6.03 -8.96
C GLY A 94 -14.55 -6.78 -7.72
N LEU A 95 -15.63 -6.31 -7.11
CA LEU A 95 -16.23 -6.78 -5.85
C LEU A 95 -16.48 -8.29 -5.70
N GLU A 96 -16.21 -9.11 -6.71
CA GLU A 96 -15.96 -10.53 -6.52
C GLU A 96 -14.57 -10.76 -5.87
N LEU A 97 -14.32 -10.09 -4.74
CA LEU A 97 -13.39 -10.52 -3.68
C LEU A 97 -13.93 -11.83 -3.09
N THR A 98 -14.02 -12.84 -3.95
CA THR A 98 -14.46 -14.20 -3.65
C THR A 98 -13.29 -15.03 -3.14
N ILE A 99 -12.11 -14.41 -3.04
CA ILE A 99 -10.92 -15.02 -2.49
C ILE A 99 -11.06 -14.95 -0.98
N ASP A 100 -11.18 -16.13 -0.39
CA ASP A 100 -11.17 -16.34 1.03
C ASP A 100 -9.78 -15.93 1.58
N PRO A 101 -9.65 -14.95 2.48
CA PRO A 101 -8.41 -14.69 3.20
C PRO A 101 -7.84 -15.90 3.94
N VAL A 102 -8.63 -16.95 4.21
CA VAL A 102 -8.11 -18.24 4.71
C VAL A 102 -7.19 -18.91 3.68
N THR A 103 -7.41 -18.73 2.37
CA THR A 103 -6.46 -19.14 1.32
C THR A 103 -5.25 -18.20 1.15
N LEU A 104 -5.22 -17.06 1.85
CA LEU A 104 -4.08 -16.13 1.89
C LEU A 104 -3.09 -16.45 3.03
N GLU A 105 -3.40 -17.39 3.92
CA GLU A 105 -2.51 -17.80 5.00
C GLU A 105 -1.24 -18.47 4.40
N GLY A 106 -0.17 -17.69 4.26
CA GLY A 106 1.09 -18.11 3.62
C GLY A 106 1.28 -17.65 2.17
N GLN A 107 0.33 -16.92 1.60
CA GLN A 107 0.46 -16.28 0.28
C GLN A 107 0.45 -14.76 0.45
N GLU A 108 1.51 -14.25 1.03
CA GLU A 108 1.56 -12.89 1.55
C GLU A 108 1.53 -11.80 0.47
N ASP A 109 1.62 -12.13 -0.83
CA ASP A 109 2.09 -11.19 -1.86
C ASP A 109 1.23 -11.09 -3.15
N PHE A 110 -0.07 -11.39 -3.14
CA PHE A 110 -0.84 -11.41 -4.40
C PHE A 110 -1.30 -10.05 -4.96
N SER A 111 -1.32 -8.99 -4.17
CA SER A 111 -1.52 -7.63 -4.70
C SER A 111 -1.22 -6.63 -3.60
N GLU A 112 -0.54 -5.54 -3.95
CA GLU A 112 -0.27 -4.45 -3.01
C GLU A 112 -1.58 -3.87 -2.45
N LEU A 113 -2.62 -3.83 -3.28
CA LEU A 113 -3.92 -3.31 -2.86
C LEU A 113 -4.69 -4.31 -2.01
N ALA A 114 -4.66 -5.61 -2.35
CA ALA A 114 -5.30 -6.64 -1.51
C ALA A 114 -4.64 -6.69 -0.13
N TYR A 115 -3.31 -6.56 -0.10
CA TYR A 115 -2.55 -6.46 1.13
C TYR A 115 -2.91 -5.19 1.93
N LEU A 116 -2.97 -4.03 1.29
CA LEU A 116 -3.43 -2.80 1.93
C LEU A 116 -4.85 -2.98 2.51
N PHE A 117 -5.77 -3.53 1.73
CA PHE A 117 -7.17 -3.70 2.13
C PHE A 117 -7.32 -4.67 3.31
N HIS A 118 -6.77 -5.88 3.21
CA HIS A 118 -6.99 -6.93 4.21
C HIS A 118 -6.05 -6.84 5.41
N ARG A 119 -4.77 -6.53 5.18
CA ARG A 119 -3.74 -6.62 6.22
C ARG A 119 -3.51 -5.28 6.90
N GLN A 120 -3.31 -4.23 6.12
CA GLN A 120 -3.02 -2.90 6.68
C GLN A 120 -4.28 -2.24 7.25
N LEU A 121 -5.39 -2.29 6.52
CA LEU A 121 -6.65 -1.68 6.95
C LEU A 121 -7.52 -2.62 7.78
N GLY A 122 -7.33 -3.94 7.68
CA GLY A 122 -8.15 -4.92 8.42
C GLY A 122 -9.57 -5.05 7.87
N ASN A 123 -9.78 -4.77 6.58
CA ASN A 123 -11.08 -4.95 5.94
C ASN A 123 -11.36 -6.42 5.60
N TYR A 124 -12.63 -6.81 5.65
CA TYR A 124 -13.08 -8.15 5.30
C TYR A 124 -13.62 -8.22 3.86
N SER A 125 -13.41 -9.34 3.17
CA SER A 125 -14.06 -9.63 1.89
C SER A 125 -15.46 -10.20 2.11
N ALA A 126 -16.30 -10.16 1.07
CA ALA A 126 -17.60 -10.83 1.12
C ALA A 126 -17.48 -12.36 1.25
N ALA A 127 -16.38 -12.96 0.79
CA ALA A 127 -16.11 -14.39 0.93
C ALA A 127 -15.66 -14.83 2.32
N ALA A 128 -15.05 -13.93 3.10
CA ALA A 128 -14.75 -14.18 4.51
C ALA A 128 -15.11 -12.95 5.35
N PRO A 129 -16.42 -12.79 5.65
CA PRO A 129 -16.87 -11.71 6.47
C PRO A 129 -16.36 -11.87 7.92
N GLY A 130 -16.31 -10.76 8.64
CA GLY A 130 -16.00 -10.76 10.07
C GLY A 130 -17.07 -11.48 10.91
N GLU A 131 -16.85 -11.57 12.22
CA GLU A 131 -17.70 -12.36 13.16
C GLU A 131 -19.20 -12.00 13.10
N ASN A 132 -19.55 -10.76 12.70
CA ASN A 132 -20.92 -10.27 12.59
C ASN A 132 -21.44 -10.20 11.14
N GLY A 133 -20.77 -10.83 10.18
CA GLY A 133 -21.12 -10.72 8.76
C GLY A 133 -20.63 -9.41 8.11
N GLU A 134 -19.70 -8.70 8.75
CA GLU A 134 -19.15 -7.43 8.25
C GLU A 134 -18.18 -7.67 7.09
N TYR A 135 -18.33 -6.91 6.01
CA TYR A 135 -17.43 -6.93 4.86
C TYR A 135 -17.38 -5.56 4.15
N GLY A 136 -16.35 -5.35 3.33
CA GLY A 136 -16.10 -4.08 2.62
C GLY A 136 -15.17 -3.14 3.37
N LEU A 137 -15.20 -1.85 3.02
CA LEU A 137 -14.38 -0.79 3.62
C LEU A 137 -14.88 -0.40 5.03
N ILE A 138 -14.63 -1.25 6.01
CA ILE A 138 -14.93 -1.00 7.42
C ILE A 138 -13.88 -0.07 8.08
N ASN A 139 -12.66 -0.03 7.54
CA ASN A 139 -11.59 0.86 7.94
C ASN A 139 -10.91 1.44 6.70
N THR A 140 -10.87 2.77 6.64
CA THR A 140 -10.21 3.51 5.56
C THR A 140 -9.04 4.34 6.07
N PHE A 141 -8.85 4.50 7.38
CA PHE A 141 -7.78 5.36 7.88
C PHE A 141 -6.41 4.78 7.50
N PRO A 142 -5.49 5.58 6.92
CA PRO A 142 -5.51 7.04 6.83
C PRO A 142 -6.01 7.62 5.49
N PHE A 143 -6.62 6.84 4.61
CA PHE A 143 -7.17 7.25 3.32
C PHE A 143 -8.56 7.93 3.46
N LYS A 144 -8.75 9.04 2.75
CA LYS A 144 -9.98 9.81 2.59
C LYS A 144 -10.78 9.48 1.33
N ASN A 145 -10.12 9.03 0.27
CA ASN A 145 -10.70 8.80 -1.06
C ASN A 145 -10.70 7.32 -1.45
N LEU A 146 -10.63 6.42 -0.46
CA LEU A 146 -10.67 4.98 -0.69
C LEU A 146 -12.12 4.57 -1.06
N LEU A 147 -12.33 4.08 -2.29
CA LEU A 147 -13.67 3.77 -2.84
C LEU A 147 -14.03 2.29 -2.69
N PRO A 148 -15.23 1.92 -2.19
CA PRO A 148 -15.54 0.54 -1.81
C PRO A 148 -15.70 -0.47 -2.97
N VAL A 149 -15.63 -0.05 -4.24
CA VAL A 149 -16.24 -0.81 -5.35
C VAL A 149 -15.25 -1.22 -6.44
N ILE A 150 -14.27 -0.39 -6.82
CA ILE A 150 -13.43 -0.68 -8.00
C ILE A 150 -12.02 -0.12 -7.79
N TYR A 151 -11.02 -0.99 -7.98
CA TYR A 151 -9.62 -0.61 -8.07
C TYR A 151 -8.91 -1.40 -9.17
N TRP A 152 -7.89 -0.78 -9.77
CA TRP A 152 -7.08 -1.39 -10.82
C TRP A 152 -5.79 -1.95 -10.23
N VAL A 153 -5.40 -3.17 -10.62
CA VAL A 153 -4.19 -3.86 -10.14
C VAL A 153 -3.18 -4.23 -11.25
N SER A 154 -3.54 -4.06 -12.53
CA SER A 154 -2.67 -4.21 -13.72
C SER A 154 -3.47 -3.97 -15.01
N ASP A 155 -2.80 -4.05 -16.17
CA ASP A 155 -3.31 -3.84 -17.54
C ASP A 155 -4.25 -4.93 -18.07
N GLU A 156 -4.48 -6.00 -17.33
CA GLU A 156 -5.21 -7.15 -17.85
C GLU A 156 -6.56 -7.35 -17.17
N GLY A 157 -7.55 -6.63 -17.71
CA GLY A 157 -8.73 -7.32 -18.22
C GLY A 157 -10.09 -6.79 -17.78
N GLY A 158 -10.88 -6.44 -18.81
CA GLY A 158 -12.33 -6.31 -18.73
C GLY A 158 -12.80 -4.86 -18.66
N GLY A 159 -13.01 -4.24 -19.83
CA GLY A 159 -13.80 -3.02 -19.91
C GLY A 159 -15.15 -3.23 -19.24
N PHE A 160 -15.43 -2.44 -18.20
CA PHE A 160 -16.78 -2.26 -17.69
C PHE A 160 -17.48 -1.26 -18.61
N THR A 161 -18.21 -1.77 -19.61
CA THR A 161 -19.33 -1.07 -20.23
C THR A 161 -20.61 -1.41 -19.49
#